data_AF-A0A8T4BQR1-F1
#
_entry.id   AF-A0A8T4BQR1-F1
#
_cell.length_a   1.000
_cell.length_b   1.000
_cell.length_c   1.000
_cell.angle_alpha   90.00
_cell.angle_beta   90.00
_cell.angle_gamma   90.00
#
_symmetry.space_group_name_H-M   'P 1'
#
loop_
_entity.id
_entity.type
_entity.pdbx_description
1 polymer ?
#
loop_
_entity_poly.entity_id
_entity_poly.type
_entity_poly.pdbx_seq_one_letter_code
_entity_poly.pdbx_strand_id
1 'polypeptide(L)' 'MGLAKFVCKNCNYNFEAENPDECKFCGMDCIEKQKSAIELLEEIEGLLRG' A
#
# COMPACT_ATOMS: atom_id res chain seq x y z
N MET A 1 0.46 -13.50 10.62
CA MET A 1 -0.05 -12.22 10.10
C MET A 1 1.00 -11.70 9.13
N GLY A 2 0.60 -11.29 7.92
CA GLY A 2 1.53 -10.92 6.85
C GLY A 2 1.78 -9.42 6.85
N LEU A 3 3.05 -9.02 6.72
CA LEU A 3 3.43 -7.62 6.54
C LEU A 3 2.99 -7.13 5.14
N ALA A 4 2.34 -5.98 5.07
CA ALA A 4 2.00 -5.31 3.81
C ALA A 4 3.05 -4.26 3.46
N LYS A 5 3.23 -3.99 2.16
CA LYS A 5 4.12 -2.93 1.66
C LYS A 5 3.38 -1.61 1.57
N PHE A 6 4.05 -0.53 1.96
CA PHE A 6 3.55 0.83 1.95
C PHE A 6 4.56 1.76 1.30
N VAL A 7 4.05 2.82 0.69
CA VAL A 7 4.85 3.92 0.16
C VAL A 7 4.36 5.24 0.74
N CYS A 8 5.27 6.07 1.25
CA CYS A 8 4.93 7.42 1.68
C CYS A 8 4.88 8.37 0.48
N LYS A 9 3.79 9.13 0.34
CA LYS A 9 3.59 10.08 -0.76
C LYS A 9 4.32 11.41 -0.55
N ASN A 10 4.77 11.69 0.66
CA ASN A 10 5.61 12.87 0.95
C ASN A 10 7.09 12.63 0.64
N CYS A 11 7.66 11.50 1.09
CA CYS A 11 9.11 11.24 0.97
C CYS A 11 9.49 10.07 0.06
N ASN A 12 8.51 9.39 -0.56
CA ASN A 12 8.70 8.21 -1.41
C ASN A 12 9.40 7.01 -0.73
N TYR A 13 9.46 6.99 0.60
CA TYR A 13 10.03 5.88 1.34
C TYR A 13 9.10 4.66 1.27
N ASN A 14 9.66 3.51 0.91
CA ASN A 14 8.95 2.23 0.84
C ASN A 14 9.29 1.39 2.09
N PHE A 15 8.28 0.81 2.73
CA PHE A 15 8.46 0.01 3.95
C PHE A 15 7.37 -1.03 4.15
N GLU A 16 7.65 -2.03 4.99
CA GLU A 16 6.72 -3.11 5.33
C GLU A 16 6.19 -2.95 6.76
N ALA A 17 4.87 -3.08 6.95
CA ALA A 17 4.20 -2.97 8.24
C ALA A 17 2.86 -3.72 8.24
N GLU A 18 2.27 -3.98 9.41
CA GLU A 18 0.92 -4.59 9.48
C GLU A 18 -0.16 -3.52 9.33
N ASN A 19 -0.18 -2.54 10.25
CA ASN A 19 -1.11 -1.40 10.21
C ASN A 19 -0.34 -0.13 10.65
N PRO A 20 0.45 0.48 9.76
CA PRO A 20 1.09 1.75 10.07
C PRO A 20 0.07 2.89 10.02
N ASP A 21 0.16 3.82 10.95
CA ASP A 21 -0.57 5.10 10.90
C ASP A 21 0.27 6.21 10.24
N GLU A 22 1.61 6.14 10.37
CA GLU A 22 2.55 7.16 9.91
C GLU A 22 3.75 6.58 9.16
N CYS A 23 4.38 7.40 8.33
CA CYS A 23 5.64 7.06 7.69
C CYS A 23 6.76 6.95 8.72
N LYS A 24 7.41 5.78 8.77
CA LYS A 24 8.55 5.49 9.66
C LYS A 24 9.78 6.37 9.44
N PHE A 25 9.86 7.04 8.30
CA PHE A 25 11.00 7.86 7.91
C PHE A 25 10.78 9.35 8.19
N CYS A 26 9.62 9.90 7.80
CA CYS A 26 9.36 11.34 7.91
C CYS A 26 8.24 11.70 8.90
N GLY A 27 7.56 10.72 9.50
CA GLY A 27 6.50 10.94 10.49
C GLY A 27 5.20 11.52 9.94
N MET A 28 5.01 11.54 8.62
CA MET A 28 3.77 12.02 8.00
C MET A 28 2.79 10.87 7.77
N ASP A 29 1.49 11.15 7.86
CA ASP A 29 0.35 10.22 7.71
C ASP A 29 -0.06 9.96 6.25
N CYS A 30 0.74 10.41 5.28
CA CYS A 30 0.48 10.26 3.85
C CYS A 30 1.07 8.96 3.28
N ILE A 31 0.66 7.81 3.82
CA ILE A 31 1.13 6.48 3.37
C ILE A 31 0.04 5.75 2.59
N GLU A 32 0.44 5.05 1.52
CA GLU A 32 -0.47 4.24 0.71
C GLU A 32 -0.01 2.78 0.69
N LYS A 33 -0.94 1.85 0.90
CA LYS A 33 -0.70 0.42 0.79
C LYS A 33 -0.47 0.06 -0.68
N GLN A 34 0.65 -0.59 -0.95
CA GLN A 34 0.94 -1.14 -2.27
C GLN A 34 0.15 -2.44 -2.44
N LYS A 35 -0.79 -2.44 -3.39
CA LYS A 35 -1.48 -3.66 -3.82
C LYS A 35 -0.48 -4.56 -4.53
N SER A 36 -0.59 -5.86 -4.29
CA SER A 36 0.14 -6.85 -5.07
C SER A 36 -0.38 -6.87 -6.52
N ALA A 37 0.44 -7.39 -7.44
CA ALA A 37 0.02 -7.57 -8.83
C ALA A 37 -1.23 -8.47 -8.93
N ILE A 38 -1.38 -9.46 -8.03
CA ILE A 38 -2.53 -10.36 -7.98
C ILE A 38 -3.79 -9.58 -7.58
N GLU A 39 -3.74 -8.81 -6.49
CA GLU A 39 -4.88 -7.99 -6.04
C GLU A 39 -5.34 -6.99 -7.12
N LEU A 40 -4.39 -6.40 -7.86
CA LEU A 40 -4.71 -5.51 -8.97
C LEU A 40 -5.41 -6.25 -10.12
N LEU A 41 -4.96 -7.45 -10.45
CA LEU A 41 -5.57 -8.27 -11.51
C LEU A 41 -7.00 -8.69 -11.14
N GLU A 42 -7.23 -9.09 -9.88
CA GLU A 42 -8.56 -9.46 -9.37
C GLU A 42 -9.54 -8.27 -9.41
N GLU A 43 -9.07 -7.07 -9.06
CA GLU A 43 -9.88 -5.85 -9.13
C GLU A 43 -10.26 -5.47 -10.58
N ILE A 44 -9.31 -5.60 -11.52
CA ILE A 44 -9.57 -5.37 -12.95
C ILE A 44 -10.58 -6.39 -13.51
N GLU A 45 -10.46 -7.68 -13.14
CA GLU A 45 -11.43 -8.70 -13.56
C GLU A 45 -12.84 -8.37 -13.06
N GLY A 46 -12.96 -7.92 -11.81
CA GLY A 46 -14.24 -7.47 -11.24
C GLY A 46 -14.86 -6.30 -11.99
N LEU A 47 -14.06 -5.33 -12.43
CA LEU A 47 -14.53 -4.18 -13.21
C LEU A 47 -14.96 -4.54 -14.63
N LEU A 48 -14.30 -5.51 -15.27
CA LEU A 48 -14.63 -5.95 -16.63
C LEU A 48 -15.86 -6.88 -16.70
N ARG A 49 -16.27 -7.46 -15.57
CA ARG A 49 -17.46 -8.31 -15.45
C ARG A 49 -18.76 -7.53 -15.17
N GLY A 50 -18.68 -6.20 -15.04
CA GLY A 50 -19.83 -5.30 -14.85
C GLY A 50 -20.62 -5.03 -16.11
#